data_AF-A0A1F7X1R5-F1
#
_entry.id   AF-A0A1F7X1R5-F1
#
_cell.length_a   1.000
_cell.length_b   1.000
_cell.length_c   1.000
_cell.angle_alpha   90.00
_cell.angle_beta   90.00
_cell.angle_gamma   90.00
#
_symmetry.space_group_name_H-M   'P 1'
#
loop_
_entity.id
_entity.type
_entity.pdbx_description
1 polymer ?
#
loop_
_entity_poly.entity_id
_entity_poly.type
_entity_poly.pdbx_seq_one_letter_code
_entity_poly.pdbx_strand_id
1 'polypeptide(L)'
;MADFDKLLEPPIKDQRVIEDQQEYRYVGSLKMKKGTSLYYYDPDIEECDVVKTMDTATIGFDGEAFLRKRAQWSDKYYYTVAINKKNALRKILKFIKSRGKT
;
A
#
# COMPACT_ATOMS: atom_id res chain seq x y z
N MET A 1 25.33 -8.64 46.25
CA MET A 1 24.51 -7.45 45.95
C MET A 1 25.02 -6.93 44.63
N ALA A 2 24.23 -7.04 43.56
CA ALA A 2 24.60 -6.54 42.24
C ALA A 2 23.84 -5.24 42.00
N ASP A 3 24.58 -4.18 41.64
CA ASP A 3 24.10 -2.82 41.48
C ASP A 3 23.13 -2.70 40.29
N PHE A 4 21.86 -2.46 40.60
CA PHE A 4 20.77 -2.32 39.62
C PHE A 4 20.68 -0.91 38.99
N ASP A 5 21.50 0.04 39.42
CA ASP A 5 21.34 1.46 39.05
C ASP A 5 22.03 1.88 37.74
N LYS A 6 22.74 0.98 37.04
CA LYS A 6 23.37 1.28 35.73
C LYS A 6 22.51 0.96 34.50
N LEU A 7 21.25 0.56 34.68
CA LEU A 7 20.34 0.19 33.59
C LEU A 7 19.38 1.32 33.15
N LEU A 8 19.54 2.54 33.67
CA LEU A 8 18.61 3.65 33.47
C LEU A 8 19.12 4.81 32.62
N GLU A 9 20.16 4.62 31.81
CA GLU A 9 20.47 5.61 30.76
C GLU A 9 19.84 5.19 29.43
N PRO A 10 18.79 5.87 28.94
CA PRO A 10 18.30 5.63 27.59
C PRO A 10 19.36 6.10 26.59
N PRO A 11 19.65 5.33 25.52
CA PRO A 11 20.57 5.79 24.50
C PRO A 11 19.96 7.01 23.82
N ILE A 12 20.74 8.10 23.76
CA ILE A 12 20.45 9.32 23.01
C ILE A 12 20.18 8.90 21.56
N LYS A 13 18.91 8.88 21.16
CA LYS A 13 18.52 8.67 19.77
C LYS A 13 18.45 10.03 19.10
N ASP A 14 19.51 10.36 18.37
CA ASP A 14 19.46 11.33 17.28
C ASP A 14 18.36 10.91 16.30
N GLN A 15 17.13 11.39 16.52
CA GLN A 15 16.05 11.29 15.57
C GLN A 15 16.30 12.32 14.47
N ARG A 16 17.15 11.95 13.51
CA ARG A 16 17.04 12.50 12.16
C ARG A 16 15.65 12.12 11.66
N VAL A 17 14.76 13.11 11.62
CA VAL A 17 13.44 13.02 11.00
C VAL A 17 13.67 12.71 9.53
N ILE A 18 13.58 11.43 9.17
CA ILE A 18 13.50 11.00 7.77
C ILE A 18 12.06 11.29 7.36
N GLU A 19 11.89 12.40 6.64
CA GLU A 19 10.64 12.97 6.14
C GLU A 19 10.08 12.21 4.93
N ASP A 20 10.35 10.91 4.82
CA ASP A 20 9.75 10.01 3.85
C ASP A 20 8.86 9.01 4.58
N GLN A 21 7.73 9.51 5.11
CA GLN A 21 6.57 8.65 5.35
C GLN A 21 5.95 8.24 4.01
N GLN A 22 6.73 7.49 3.22
CA GLN A 22 6.22 6.74 2.09
C GLN A 22 5.21 5.73 2.66
N GLU A 23 3.99 5.82 2.15
CA GLU A 23 2.79 5.09 2.54
C GLU A 23 2.97 3.56 2.52
N TYR A 24 3.70 3.02 3.48
CA TYR A 24 3.85 1.58 3.70
C TYR A 24 3.45 1.26 5.14
N ARG A 25 2.19 1.50 5.48
CA ARG A 25 1.58 0.89 6.67
C ARG A 25 0.27 0.21 6.29
N TYR A 26 0.33 -1.13 6.40
CA TYR A 26 -0.73 -2.14 6.28
C TYR A 26 -1.00 -2.73 4.89
N VAL A 27 -0.20 -3.74 4.57
CA VAL A 27 -0.59 -4.92 3.77
C VAL A 27 -1.90 -5.47 4.33
N GLY A 28 -3.05 -5.21 3.67
CA GLY A 28 -4.31 -5.83 4.10
C GLY A 28 -5.60 -5.14 3.67
N SER A 29 -5.61 -3.84 3.40
CA SER A 29 -6.82 -3.18 2.87
C SER A 29 -6.63 -1.79 2.31
N LEU A 30 -7.11 -1.60 1.08
CA LEU A 30 -7.15 -0.31 0.41
C LEU A 30 -8.57 0.26 0.47
N LYS A 31 -8.74 1.43 1.09
CA LYS A 31 -10.02 2.13 1.10
C LYS A 31 -10.23 2.80 -0.25
N MET A 32 -11.03 2.18 -1.11
CA MET A 32 -11.38 2.72 -2.41
C MET A 32 -12.41 3.83 -2.29
N LYS A 33 -12.22 4.94 -3.01
CA LYS A 33 -13.24 5.99 -3.11
C LYS A 33 -14.39 5.49 -4.01
N LYS A 34 -15.62 5.91 -3.71
CA LYS A 34 -16.78 5.61 -4.55
C LYS A 34 -16.53 6.12 -5.98
N GLY A 35 -16.85 5.31 -7.00
CA GLY A 35 -16.63 5.65 -8.41
C GLY A 35 -15.18 5.53 -8.89
N THR A 36 -14.31 4.88 -8.10
CA THR A 36 -12.94 4.54 -8.53
C THR A 36 -12.76 3.03 -8.63
N SER A 37 -11.83 2.63 -9.47
CA SER A 37 -11.39 1.24 -9.66
C SER A 37 -9.90 1.12 -9.33
N LEU A 38 -9.50 -0.08 -8.89
CA LEU A 38 -8.09 -0.43 -8.77
C LEU A 38 -7.60 -0.92 -10.13
N TYR A 39 -6.50 -0.36 -10.60
CA TYR A 39 -5.83 -0.73 -11.84
C TYR A 39 -4.47 -1.33 -11.53
N TYR A 40 -4.05 -2.28 -12.36
CA TYR A 40 -2.68 -2.78 -12.40
C TYR A 40 -2.04 -2.42 -13.74
N TYR A 41 -0.72 -2.31 -13.78
CA TYR A 41 0.08 -2.13 -14.98
C TYR A 41 1.20 -3.16 -15.01
N ASP A 42 1.30 -3.89 -16.11
CA ASP A 42 2.40 -4.81 -16.42
C ASP A 42 3.48 -4.06 -17.19
N PRO A 43 4.67 -3.84 -16.61
CA PRO A 43 5.77 -3.19 -17.32
C PRO A 43 6.35 -4.03 -18.46
N ASP A 44 6.18 -5.35 -18.47
CA ASP A 44 6.78 -6.23 -19.49
C ASP A 44 6.04 -6.14 -20.83
N ILE A 45 4.72 -6.00 -20.78
CA ILE A 45 3.83 -5.93 -21.96
C ILE A 45 3.18 -4.55 -22.12
N GLU A 46 3.56 -3.59 -21.26
CA GLU A 46 3.05 -2.22 -21.21
C GLU A 46 1.52 -2.08 -21.15
N GLU A 47 0.84 -3.06 -20.54
CA GLU A 47 -0.62 -3.10 -20.46
C GLU A 47 -1.12 -2.62 -19.09
N CYS A 48 -2.23 -1.87 -19.07
CA CYS A 48 -2.90 -1.43 -17.84
C CYS A 48 -4.35 -1.88 -17.84
N ASP A 49 -4.82 -2.53 -16.78
CA ASP A 49 -6.19 -3.00 -16.72
C ASP A 49 -6.76 -3.03 -15.30
N VAL A 50 -8.06 -3.27 -15.19
CA VAL A 50 -8.76 -3.27 -13.90
C VAL A 50 -8.41 -4.54 -13.13
N VAL A 51 -8.04 -4.38 -11.85
CA VAL A 51 -7.82 -5.51 -10.95
C VAL A 51 -9.15 -6.19 -10.64
N LYS A 52 -9.23 -7.49 -10.91
CA LYS A 52 -10.36 -8.32 -10.49
C LYS A 52 -10.30 -8.52 -8.97
N THR A 53 -11.34 -8.09 -8.28
CA THR A 53 -11.51 -8.32 -6.85
C THR A 53 -12.42 -9.50 -6.62
N MET A 54 -12.11 -10.33 -5.62
CA MET A 54 -12.99 -11.39 -5.16
C MET A 54 -13.69 -10.94 -3.88
N ASP A 55 -14.96 -11.31 -3.73
CA ASP A 55 -15.69 -11.11 -2.48
C ASP A 55 -15.31 -12.23 -1.50
N THR A 56 -14.85 -11.84 -0.32
CA THR A 56 -14.47 -12.76 0.75
C THR A 56 -15.32 -12.48 1.98
N ALA A 57 -15.99 -13.50 2.50
CA ALA A 57 -16.73 -13.38 3.76
C ALA A 57 -15.73 -13.23 4.91
N THR A 58 -15.93 -12.21 5.75
CA THR A 58 -15.12 -11.94 6.94
C THR A 58 -16.05 -11.75 8.13
N ILE A 59 -15.64 -12.21 9.30
CA ILE A 59 -16.41 -12.02 10.54
C ILE A 59 -15.93 -10.73 11.21
N GLY A 60 -16.86 -9.82 11.50
CA GLY A 60 -16.63 -8.58 12.23
C GLY A 60 -16.38 -8.82 13.72
N PHE A 61 -15.92 -7.78 14.41
CA PHE A 61 -15.71 -7.84 15.87
C PHE A 61 -17.03 -7.98 16.66
N ASP A 62 -18.15 -7.63 16.03
CA ASP A 62 -19.52 -7.86 16.47
C ASP A 62 -20.02 -9.30 16.23
N GLY A 63 -19.21 -10.14 15.58
CA GLY A 63 -19.59 -11.50 15.20
C GLY A 63 -20.43 -11.57 13.92
N GLU A 64 -20.75 -10.43 13.29
CA GLU A 64 -21.53 -10.39 12.05
C GLU A 64 -20.65 -10.67 10.83
N ALA A 65 -21.17 -11.47 9.90
CA ALA A 65 -20.49 -11.72 8.65
C ALA A 65 -20.70 -10.55 7.67
N PHE A 66 -19.60 -10.00 7.14
CA PHE A 66 -19.65 -9.01 6.08
C PHE A 66 -18.77 -9.42 4.90
N LEU A 67 -19.16 -8.99 3.70
CA LEU A 67 -18.39 -9.24 2.49
C LEU A 67 -17.32 -8.16 2.30
N ARG A 68 -16.07 -8.60 2.14
CA ARG A 68 -14.94 -7.74 1.84
C ARG A 68 -14.37 -8.06 0.47
N LYS A 69 -14.23 -7.04 -0.38
CA LYS A 69 -13.50 -7.15 -1.64
C LYS A 69 -12.01 -7.25 -1.38
N ARG A 70 -11.39 -8.33 -1.86
CA ARG A 70 -9.94 -8.56 -1.80
C ARG A 70 -9.37 -8.69 -3.20
N ALA A 71 -8.25 -8.01 -3.45
CA ALA A 71 -7.45 -8.19 -4.64
C ALA A 71 -6.28 -9.12 -4.33
N GLN A 72 -5.92 -9.98 -5.29
CA GLN A 72 -4.61 -10.63 -5.28
C GLN A 72 -3.57 -9.62 -5.77
N TRP A 73 -2.40 -9.64 -5.14
CA TRP A 73 -1.32 -8.71 -5.40
C TRP A 73 -0.06 -9.48 -5.79
N SER A 74 0.77 -8.88 -6.65
CA SER A 74 2.07 -9.42 -7.06
C SER A 74 3.07 -8.28 -7.20
N ASP A 75 4.30 -8.48 -6.73
CA ASP A 75 5.40 -7.51 -6.85
C ASP A 75 5.75 -7.14 -8.30
N LYS A 76 5.30 -7.95 -9.27
CA LYS A 76 5.53 -7.71 -10.70
C LYS A 76 4.85 -6.43 -11.21
N TYR A 77 3.67 -6.12 -10.69
CA TYR A 77 2.79 -5.11 -11.27
C TYR A 77 2.78 -3.81 -10.48
N TYR A 78 2.53 -2.70 -11.17
CA TYR A 78 2.25 -1.42 -10.52
C TYR A 78 0.75 -1.24 -10.31
N TYR A 79 0.33 -0.88 -9.11
CA TYR A 79 -1.08 -0.71 -8.78
C TYR A 79 -1.44 0.75 -8.48
N THR A 80 -2.60 1.21 -8.94
CA THR A 80 -3.14 2.53 -8.58
C THR A 80 -4.66 2.55 -8.57
N VAL A 81 -5.24 3.41 -7.74
CA VAL A 81 -6.67 3.73 -7.79
C VAL A 81 -6.92 4.93 -8.71
N ALA A 82 -7.89 4.79 -9.60
CA ALA A 82 -8.29 5.85 -10.53
C ALA A 82 -9.76 5.73 -10.95
N ILE A 83 -10.30 6.83 -11.48
CA ILE A 83 -11.67 6.87 -12.03
C ILE A 83 -11.74 6.13 -13.38
N ASN A 84 -10.66 6.15 -14.16
CA ASN A 84 -10.58 5.51 -15.47
C ASN A 84 -9.14 5.07 -15.80
N LYS A 85 -9.01 4.21 -16.83
CA LYS A 85 -7.74 3.65 -17.33
C LYS A 85 -6.72 4.73 -17.73
N LYS A 86 -7.18 5.79 -18.41
CA LYS A 86 -6.30 6.91 -18.82
C LYS A 86 -5.64 7.62 -17.64
N ASN A 87 -6.41 7.86 -16.57
CA ASN A 87 -5.90 8.47 -15.35
C ASN A 87 -4.98 7.52 -14.58
N ALA A 88 -5.27 6.21 -14.59
CA ALA A 88 -4.40 5.20 -14.01
C ALA A 88 -3.03 5.19 -14.69
N LEU A 89 -2.99 5.03 -16.02
CA LEU A 89 -1.77 5.05 -16.82
C LEU A 89 -0.94 6.31 -16.58
N ARG A 90 -1.58 7.49 -16.61
CA ARG A 90 -0.87 8.76 -16.37
C ARG A 90 -0.18 8.78 -14.99
N LYS A 91 -0.86 8.31 -13.94
CA LYS A 91 -0.29 8.25 -12.58
C LYS A 91 0.89 7.29 -12.52
N ILE A 92 0.73 6.10 -13.08
CA ILE A 92 1.76 5.05 -13.07
C ILE A 92 3.00 5.49 -13.85
N LEU A 93 2.83 6.00 -15.07
CA LEU A 93 3.95 6.48 -15.88
C LEU A 93 4.67 7.67 -15.25
N LYS A 94 3.93 8.59 -14.60
CA LYS A 94 4.54 9.68 -13.82
C LYS A 94 5.41 9.14 -12.68
N PHE A 95 4.92 8.11 -11.98
CA PHE A 95 5.63 7.47 -10.89
C PHE A 95 6.90 6.74 -11.38
N ILE A 96 6.81 5.95 -12.44
CA ILE A 96 7.96 5.27 -13.06
C ILE A 96 9.02 6.31 -13.47
N LYS A 97 8.61 7.39 -14.15
CA LYS A 97 9.51 8.48 -14.55
C LYS A 97 10.17 9.18 -13.37
N SER A 98 9.49 9.31 -12.22
CA SER A 98 10.09 9.89 -11.02
C SER A 98 11.11 8.97 -10.34
N ARG A 99 10.92 7.65 -10.43
CA ARG A 99 11.86 6.67 -9.84
C ARG A 99 13.07 6.37 -10.75
N GLY A 100 12.94 6.46 -12.06
CA GLY A 100 14.06 6.26 -12.99
C GLY A 100 15.04 7.44 -13.12
N LYS A 101 14.98 8.43 -12.21
CA LYS A 101 15.84 9.62 -12.21
C LYS A 101 16.90 9.65 -11.09
N THR A 102 17.00 8.56 -10.33
CA THR A 102 18.14 8.27 -9.43
C THR A 102 19.22 7.54 -10.19
#